data_AF-A0A957UYA6-F1
#
_entry.id   AF-A0A957UYA6-F1
#
_cell.length_a   1.000
_cell.length_b   1.000
_cell.length_c   1.000
_cell.angle_alpha   90.00
_cell.angle_beta   90.00
_cell.angle_gamma   90.00
#
_symmetry.space_group_name_H-M   'P 1'
#
loop_
_entity.id
_entity.type
_entity.pdbx_description
1 polymer ?
#
loop_
_entity_poly.entity_id
_entity_poly.type
_entity_poly.pdbx_seq_one_letter_code
_entity_poly.pdbx_strand_id
1 'polypeptide(L)'
;PFDRIQAIRLAAVALERLVTLAESGAHESTAIGRENGKLKFNDLRDMPALVEPKLHRPKVQRWMALRGLERKMAEYDPPRRDKP
;
A
#
# COMPACT_ATOMS: atom_id res chain seq x y z
N PRO A 1 13.97 4.57 -7.80
CA PRO A 1 14.48 5.10 -6.50
C PRO A 1 13.50 4.91 -5.34
N PHE A 2 12.21 5.18 -5.57
CA PHE A 2 11.14 5.02 -4.58
C PHE A 2 11.13 3.64 -3.89
N ASP A 3 11.10 2.55 -4.66
CA ASP A 3 10.97 1.20 -4.09
C ASP A 3 12.14 0.80 -3.21
N ARG A 4 13.38 1.13 -3.58
CA ARG A 4 14.56 0.84 -2.76
C ARG A 4 14.50 1.54 -1.40
N ILE A 5 14.12 2.82 -1.40
CA ILE A 5 13.96 3.60 -0.16
C ILE A 5 12.82 3.01 0.67
N GLN A 6 11.70 2.68 0.03
CA GLN A 6 10.53 2.11 0.69
C GLN A 6 10.80 0.73 1.29
N ALA A 7 11.54 -0.13 0.59
CA ALA A 7 11.94 -1.45 1.08
C ALA A 7 12.80 -1.32 2.34
N ILE A 8 13.82 -0.45 2.32
CA ILE A 8 14.69 -0.22 3.48
C ILE A 8 13.88 0.32 4.67
N ARG A 9 12.97 1.27 4.43
CA ARG A 9 12.09 1.82 5.49
C ARG A 9 11.20 0.76 6.11
N LEU A 10 10.55 -0.08 5.29
CA LEU A 10 9.69 -1.16 5.80
C LEU A 10 10.50 -2.21 6.57
N ALA A 11 11.69 -2.55 6.08
CA ALA A 11 12.58 -3.52 6.73
C ALA A 11 13.07 -3.02 8.10
N ALA A 12 13.48 -1.75 8.20
CA ALA A 12 13.90 -1.15 9.46
C ALA A 12 12.79 -1.22 10.52
N VAL A 13 11.57 -0.81 10.17
CA VAL A 13 10.45 -0.83 11.12
C VAL A 13 9.99 -2.25 11.45
N ALA A 14 10.09 -3.19 10.50
CA ALA A 14 9.83 -4.60 10.77
C ALA A 14 10.84 -5.18 11.78
N LEU A 15 12.13 -4.82 11.66
CA LEU A 15 13.17 -5.25 12.58
C LEU A 15 12.94 -4.69 13.99
N GLU A 16 12.64 -3.40 14.11
CA GLU A 16 12.29 -2.77 15.40
C GLU A 16 11.12 -3.50 16.08
N ARG A 17 10.06 -3.83 15.31
CA ARG A 17 8.92 -4.58 15.83
C ARG A 17 9.32 -5.98 16.31
N LEU A 18 10.18 -6.68 15.55
CA LEU A 18 10.67 -8.01 15.93
C LEU A 18 11.49 -7.97 17.23
N VAL A 19 12.35 -6.96 17.40
CA VAL A 19 13.09 -6.75 18.66
C VAL A 19 12.13 -6.54 19.82
N THR A 20 11.14 -5.66 19.68
CA THR A 20 10.12 -5.44 20.73
C THR A 20 9.35 -6.71 21.08
N LEU A 21 8.97 -7.52 20.09
CA LEU A 21 8.27 -8.79 20.33
C LEU A 21 9.17 -9.79 21.06
N ALA A 22 10.45 -9.88 20.66
CA ALA A 22 11.42 -10.75 21.31
C ALA A 22 11.67 -10.36 22.77
N GLU A 23 11.86 -9.06 23.05
CA GLU A 23 12.10 -8.54 24.41
C GLU A 23 10.89 -8.71 25.33
N SER A 24 9.68 -8.59 24.79
CA SER A 24 8.43 -8.78 25.55
C SER A 24 8.01 -10.25 25.71
N GLY A 25 8.68 -11.18 25.00
CA GLY A 25 8.25 -12.58 24.92
C GLY A 25 6.94 -12.79 24.16
N ALA A 26 6.46 -11.77 23.44
CA ALA A 26 5.24 -11.84 22.66
C ALA A 26 5.48 -12.52 21.30
N HIS A 27 4.43 -13.14 20.77
CA HIS A 27 4.46 -13.81 19.48
C HIS A 27 3.31 -13.33 18.61
N GLU A 28 3.64 -12.59 17.56
CA GLU A 28 2.67 -12.04 16.62
C GLU A 28 3.09 -12.35 15.19
N SER A 29 2.11 -12.63 14.34
CA SER A 29 2.29 -12.83 12.90
C SER A 29 1.61 -11.68 12.17
N THR A 30 2.39 -10.76 11.63
CA THR A 30 1.86 -9.53 10.99
C THR A 30 2.49 -9.28 9.63
N ALA A 31 1.74 -8.61 8.74
CA ALA A 31 2.22 -8.03 7.51
C ALA A 31 2.34 -6.51 7.67
N ILE A 32 3.47 -5.92 7.24
CA ILE A 32 3.70 -4.48 7.24
C ILE A 32 3.49 -3.89 5.84
N GLY A 33 2.89 -2.72 5.76
CA GLY A 33 2.73 -2.01 4.50
C GLY A 33 2.32 -0.56 4.68
N ARG A 34 1.94 0.09 3.57
CA ARG A 34 1.36 1.45 3.60
C ARG A 34 -0.09 1.44 3.19
N GLU A 35 -0.90 2.13 3.97
CA GLU A 35 -2.30 2.38 3.68
C GLU A 35 -2.57 3.87 3.76
N ASN A 36 -3.03 4.48 2.64
CA ASN A 36 -3.26 5.93 2.53
C ASN A 36 -2.08 6.77 3.06
N GLY A 37 -0.86 6.37 2.69
CA GLY A 37 0.36 7.06 3.11
C GLY A 37 0.80 6.78 4.54
N LYS A 38 0.07 6.01 5.35
CA LYS A 38 0.46 5.66 6.72
C LYS A 38 1.06 4.26 6.77
N LEU A 39 2.03 4.06 7.65
CA LEU A 39 2.55 2.72 7.95
C LEU A 39 1.51 1.94 8.75
N LYS A 40 1.26 0.69 8.40
CA LYS A 40 0.30 -0.17 9.10
C LYS A 40 0.80 -1.60 9.17
N PHE A 41 0.61 -2.21 10.34
CA PHE A 41 0.73 -3.64 10.56
C PHE A 41 -0.67 -4.24 10.54
N ASN A 42 -0.86 -5.30 9.76
CA ASN A 42 -2.09 -6.08 9.73
C ASN A 42 -1.77 -7.48 10.25
N ASP A 43 -2.67 -8.05 11.05
CA ASP A 43 -2.54 -9.43 11.49
C ASP A 43 -2.68 -10.37 10.29
N LEU A 44 -1.81 -11.39 10.20
CA LEU A 44 -1.89 -12.37 9.12
C LEU A 44 -3.18 -13.20 9.19
N ARG A 45 -3.79 -13.34 10.37
CA ARG A 45 -5.09 -14.00 10.57
C ARG A 45 -6.24 -13.25 9.91
N ASP A 46 -6.10 -11.93 9.73
CA ASP A 46 -7.11 -11.09 9.09
C ASP A 46 -6.98 -11.07 7.56
N MET A 47 -5.91 -11.63 6.99
CA MET A 47 -5.67 -11.64 5.55
C MET A 47 -6.82 -12.24 4.72
N PRO A 48 -7.50 -13.32 5.13
CA PRO A 48 -8.69 -13.83 4.42
C PRO A 48 -9.84 -12.81 4.35
N ALA A 49 -9.95 -11.91 5.34
CA ALA A 49 -10.94 -10.84 5.33
C ALA A 49 -10.54 -9.70 4.38
N LEU A 50 -9.24 -9.50 4.13
CA LEU A 50 -8.69 -8.39 3.35
C LEU A 50 -8.42 -8.73 1.87
N VAL A 51 -8.28 -10.01 1.53
CA VAL A 51 -7.94 -10.50 0.18
C VAL A 51 -9.15 -11.14 -0.50
N GLU A 52 -9.30 -10.91 -1.80
CA GLU A 52 -10.32 -11.60 -2.59
C GLU A 52 -10.01 -13.09 -2.75
N PRO A 53 -10.96 -13.97 -2.38
CA PRO A 53 -10.80 -15.39 -2.62
C PRO A 53 -10.53 -15.67 -4.11
N LYS A 54 -9.54 -16.52 -4.40
CA LYS A 54 -9.15 -16.99 -5.75
C LYS A 54 -8.48 -15.96 -6.68
N LEU A 55 -8.46 -14.67 -6.34
CA LEU A 55 -7.92 -13.61 -7.21
C LEU A 55 -6.62 -12.97 -6.68
N HIS A 56 -6.14 -13.39 -5.51
CA HIS A 56 -4.87 -12.97 -4.89
C HIS A 56 -4.65 -11.44 -4.90
N ARG A 57 -5.72 -10.67 -4.69
CA ARG A 57 -5.70 -9.20 -4.69
C ARG A 57 -6.50 -8.65 -3.51
N PRO A 58 -6.29 -7.41 -3.07
CA PRO A 58 -7.11 -6.80 -2.02
C PRO A 58 -8.60 -6.75 -2.43
N LYS A 59 -9.52 -6.94 -1.48
CA LYS A 59 -10.96 -6.70 -1.69
C LYS A 59 -11.23 -5.25 -2.08
N VAL A 60 -10.62 -4.33 -1.34
CA VAL A 60 -10.71 -2.89 -1.61
C VAL A 60 -9.55 -2.44 -2.50
N GLN A 61 -9.80 -2.37 -3.81
CA GLN A 61 -8.83 -1.92 -4.81
C GLN A 61 -8.90 -0.39 -4.99
N ARG A 62 -8.24 0.37 -4.11
CA ARG A 62 -8.38 1.84 -4.02
C ARG A 62 -8.10 2.59 -5.33
N TRP A 63 -7.20 2.06 -6.17
CA TRP A 63 -6.89 2.63 -7.49
C TRP A 63 -8.08 2.60 -8.47
N MET A 64 -9.06 1.70 -8.27
CA MET A 64 -10.24 1.59 -9.14
C MET A 64 -11.12 2.84 -9.07
N ALA A 65 -11.10 3.56 -7.94
CA ALA A 65 -11.78 4.84 -7.80
C ALA A 65 -11.25 5.91 -8.76
N LEU A 66 -10.00 5.77 -9.25
CA LEU A 66 -9.38 6.73 -10.16
C LEU A 66 -9.89 6.61 -11.61
N ARG A 67 -10.59 5.53 -11.98
CA ARG A 67 -11.09 5.32 -13.36
C ARG A 67 -11.98 6.46 -13.87
N GLY A 68 -12.78 7.05 -12.98
CA GLY A 68 -13.62 8.19 -13.36
C GLY A 68 -12.80 9.42 -13.75
N LEU A 69 -11.71 9.68 -13.01
CA LEU A 69 -10.77 10.75 -13.33
C LEU A 69 -9.98 10.44 -14.60
N GLU A 70 -9.49 9.21 -14.73
CA GLU A 70 -8.72 8.75 -15.90
C GLU A 70 -9.50 8.95 -17.20
N ARG A 71 -10.77 8.53 -17.28
CA ARG A 71 -11.61 8.79 -18.48
C ARG A 71 -11.74 10.28 -18.81
N LYS A 72 -12.01 11.11 -17.79
CA LYS A 72 -12.13 12.56 -18.00
C LYS A 72 -10.82 13.20 -18.47
N MET A 73 -9.69 12.74 -17.93
CA MET A 73 -8.37 13.21 -18.36
C MET A 73 -8.03 12.72 -19.77
N ALA A 74 -8.51 11.55 -20.18
CA ALA A 74 -8.32 11.03 -21.54
C ALA A 74 -9.15 11.80 -22.59
N GLU A 75 -10.32 12.32 -22.22
CA GLU A 75 -11.17 13.17 -23.07
C GLU A 75 -10.72 14.63 -23.11
N TYR A 76 -9.81 15.05 -22.21
CA TYR A 76 -9.36 16.43 -22.11
C TYR A 76 -8.45 16.81 -23.28
N ASP A 77 -8.89 17.74 -24.12
CA ASP A 77 -8.05 18.42 -25.11
C ASP A 77 -7.49 19.73 -24.50
N PRO A 78 -6.19 19.77 -24.12
CA PRO A 78 -5.61 20.99 -23.58
C PRO A 78 -5.58 22.09 -24.66
N PRO A 79 -5.89 23.35 -24.30
CA PRO A 79 -5.76 24.45 -25.24
C PRO A 79 -4.32 24.49 -25.77
N ARG A 80 -4.17 24.53 -27.10
CA ARG A 80 -2.87 24.67 -27.73
C ARG A 80 -2.26 25.98 -27.25
N ARG A 81 -1.07 25.92 -26.64
CA ARG A 81 -0.25 27.11 -26.46
C ARG A 81 0.09 27.65 -27.83
N ASP A 82 -0.59 28.70 -28.23
CA ASP A 82 -0.14 29.67 -29.21
C ASP A 82 1.28 30.09 -28.79
N LYS A 83 2.28 29.66 -29.58
CA LYS A 83 3.66 30.08 -29.41
C LYS A 83 3.74 31.59 -29.71
N PRO A 84 4.51 32.36 -28.95
CA PRO A 84 4.95 33.67 -29.43
C PRO A 84 5.82 33.52 -30.68
#